data_AF-A0A6F9BQM4-F1
#
_entry.id   AF-A0A6F9BQM4-F1
#
_cell.length_a   1.000
_cell.length_b   1.000
_cell.length_c   1.000
_cell.angle_alpha   90.00
_cell.angle_beta   90.00
_cell.angle_gamma   90.00
#
_symmetry.space_group_name_H-M   'P 1'
#
loop_
_entity.id
_entity.type
_entity.pdbx_description
1 polymer ?
#
loop_
_entity_poly.entity_id
_entity_poly.type
_entity_poly.pdbx_seq_one_letter_code
_entity_poly.pdbx_strand_id
1 'polypeptide(L)'
;MDGGNLGILDFRRVPPVAGRLLNMTKEIKDVTRDKKLWKTFFISPANNICFYGECSYYCSTEHALCGKPDQIEGSLAAFLPDLALAKRKTWRNPWRRSYHKRKKAEWEVDPDYCEEVKQTPPYDSGTRLLDIMDMTIFDFLMVKKSTHLRLQLLAKEEYQLSGLMSESLLRDKLTPILIQPHLEAMDRRLRHTLNVLADCIEKEGYSNVVEDDLAGEREGGQTHTSPRGR
;
A
#
# COMPACT_ATOMS: atom_id res chain seq x y z
N MET A 1 12.25 -10.64 -15.98
CA MET A 1 11.04 -10.92 -15.15
C MET A 1 11.03 -9.78 -14.16
N ASP A 2 10.49 -8.64 -14.57
CA ASP A 2 10.78 -7.38 -13.88
C ASP A 2 9.59 -7.04 -13.00
N GLY A 3 9.88 -6.94 -11.70
CA GLY A 3 8.94 -6.82 -10.61
C GLY A 3 7.90 -5.72 -10.83
N GLY A 4 6.66 -6.10 -10.55
CA GLY A 4 5.48 -5.29 -10.81
C GLY A 4 5.52 -3.88 -10.19
N ASN A 5 5.17 -2.92 -11.03
CA ASN A 5 4.19 -1.85 -10.86
C ASN A 5 4.07 -1.03 -9.55
N LEU A 6 4.93 -1.18 -8.55
CA LEU A 6 4.90 -0.36 -7.34
C LEU A 6 6.28 -0.04 -6.75
N GLY A 7 7.25 0.23 -7.63
CA GLY A 7 8.58 0.73 -7.27
C GLY A 7 8.73 2.25 -7.36
N ILE A 8 7.68 3.01 -7.71
CA ILE A 8 7.83 4.45 -8.01
C ILE A 8 8.30 5.25 -6.78
N LEU A 9 7.84 4.88 -5.58
CA LEU A 9 8.30 5.46 -4.31
C LEU A 9 9.43 4.66 -3.66
N ASP A 10 9.91 3.59 -4.31
CA ASP A 10 10.98 2.69 -3.86
C ASP A 10 10.80 1.94 -2.52
N PHE A 11 9.61 1.96 -1.90
CA PHE A 11 9.40 1.26 -0.63
C PHE A 11 9.48 -0.27 -0.73
N ARG A 12 8.97 -0.87 -1.82
CA ARG A 12 8.94 -2.33 -2.04
C ARG A 12 8.32 -3.13 -0.86
N ARG A 13 7.23 -2.61 -0.28
CA ARG A 13 6.53 -3.19 0.90
C ARG A 13 5.22 -3.91 0.58
N VAL A 14 4.84 -3.99 -0.69
CA VAL A 14 3.61 -4.68 -1.12
C VAL A 14 3.95 -6.01 -1.80
N PRO A 15 3.14 -7.07 -1.61
CA PRO A 15 3.27 -8.26 -2.45
C PRO A 15 2.96 -7.89 -3.92
N PRO A 16 3.61 -8.52 -4.91
CA PRO A 16 3.25 -8.32 -6.31
C PRO A 16 1.78 -8.64 -6.58
N VAL A 17 1.10 -7.77 -7.33
CA VAL A 17 -0.30 -7.91 -7.73
C VAL A 17 -0.43 -7.67 -9.24
N ALA A 18 -1.26 -8.46 -9.91
CA ALA A 18 -1.57 -8.28 -11.33
C ALA A 18 -3.07 -8.48 -11.60
N GLY A 19 -3.61 -7.71 -12.54
CA GLY A 19 -4.96 -7.88 -13.04
C GLY A 19 -5.11 -9.11 -13.93
N ARG A 20 -6.26 -9.77 -13.81
CA ARG A 20 -6.61 -10.93 -14.62
C ARG A 20 -8.12 -10.99 -14.87
N LEU A 21 -8.47 -11.35 -16.11
CA LEU A 21 -9.81 -11.77 -16.46
C LEU A 21 -9.98 -13.26 -16.15
N LEU A 22 -10.99 -13.59 -15.34
CA LEU A 22 -11.25 -14.94 -14.83
C LEU A 22 -12.54 -15.47 -15.43
N ASN A 23 -12.51 -16.71 -15.94
CA ASN A 23 -13.74 -17.43 -16.26
C ASN A 23 -14.35 -17.99 -14.96
N MET A 24 -15.46 -17.41 -14.51
CA MET A 24 -16.09 -17.72 -13.22
C MET A 24 -16.58 -19.17 -13.16
N THR A 25 -16.95 -19.76 -14.29
CA THR A 25 -17.39 -21.15 -14.37
C THR A 25 -16.21 -22.09 -14.21
N LYS A 26 -15.26 -22.02 -15.15
CA LYS A 26 -14.15 -22.98 -15.25
C LYS A 26 -13.09 -22.81 -14.17
N GLU A 27 -12.86 -21.57 -13.71
CA GLU A 27 -11.73 -21.26 -12.83
C GLU A 27 -12.15 -21.04 -11.37
N ILE A 28 -13.45 -20.98 -11.07
CA ILE A 28 -13.95 -20.80 -9.71
C ILE A 28 -14.98 -21.88 -9.38
N LYS A 29 -16.12 -21.87 -10.07
CA LYS A 29 -17.26 -22.76 -9.75
C LYS A 29 -16.92 -24.24 -9.90
N ASP A 30 -16.28 -24.62 -11.00
CA ASP A 30 -16.06 -26.04 -11.34
C ASP A 30 -14.85 -26.65 -10.61
N VAL A 31 -13.97 -25.81 -10.06
CA VAL A 31 -12.74 -26.24 -9.37
C VAL A 31 -12.83 -26.15 -7.85
N THR A 32 -13.78 -25.38 -7.32
CA THR A 32 -13.91 -25.23 -5.86
C THR A 32 -14.43 -26.51 -5.22
N ARG A 33 -13.82 -26.90 -4.11
CA ARG A 33 -14.31 -27.96 -3.22
C ARG A 33 -15.15 -27.41 -2.07
N ASP A 34 -15.20 -26.08 -1.92
CA ASP A 34 -15.96 -25.43 -0.87
C ASP A 34 -17.44 -25.34 -1.27
N LYS A 35 -18.25 -26.14 -0.60
CA LYS A 35 -19.71 -26.18 -0.79
C LYS A 35 -20.40 -24.87 -0.42
N LYS A 36 -19.82 -24.08 0.49
CA LYS A 36 -20.38 -22.78 0.89
C LYS A 36 -20.34 -21.82 -0.28
N LEU A 37 -19.16 -21.65 -0.89
CA LEU A 37 -18.99 -20.82 -2.08
C LEU A 37 -19.82 -21.34 -3.26
N TRP A 38 -19.72 -22.64 -3.57
CA TRP A 38 -20.37 -23.23 -4.74
C TRP A 38 -21.90 -23.02 -4.76
N LYS A 39 -22.56 -23.11 -3.61
CA LYS A 39 -24.02 -22.90 -3.48
C LYS A 39 -24.48 -21.47 -3.75
N THR A 40 -23.58 -20.49 -3.73
CA THR A 40 -23.92 -19.08 -3.98
C THR A 40 -23.98 -18.71 -5.46
N PHE A 41 -23.62 -19.63 -6.36
CA PHE A 41 -23.68 -19.39 -7.81
C PHE A 41 -25.11 -19.50 -8.33
N PHE A 42 -25.52 -18.55 -9.16
CA PHE A 42 -26.84 -18.53 -9.82
C PHE A 42 -26.77 -17.83 -11.18
N ILE A 43 -27.83 -17.99 -11.98
CA ILE A 43 -28.01 -17.30 -13.26
C ILE A 43 -28.96 -16.12 -13.02
N SER A 44 -28.51 -14.92 -13.35
CA SER A 44 -29.33 -13.70 -13.26
C SER A 44 -30.42 -13.65 -14.35
N PRO A 45 -31.45 -12.78 -14.20
CA PRO A 45 -32.46 -12.57 -15.24
C PRO A 45 -31.90 -12.12 -16.59
N ALA A 46 -30.71 -11.51 -16.60
CA ALA A 46 -29.99 -11.12 -17.82
C ALA A 46 -29.17 -12.27 -18.44
N ASN A 47 -29.36 -13.51 -17.96
CA ASN A 47 -28.63 -14.71 -18.38
C ASN A 47 -27.10 -14.65 -18.15
N ASN A 48 -26.66 -13.85 -17.17
CA ASN A 48 -25.26 -13.82 -16.71
C ASN A 48 -25.06 -14.74 -15.50
N ILE A 49 -23.85 -15.31 -15.38
CA ILE A 49 -23.43 -16.10 -14.22
C ILE A 49 -23.00 -15.14 -13.10
N CYS A 50 -23.54 -15.36 -11.91
CA CYS A 50 -23.27 -14.54 -10.73
C CYS A 50 -22.93 -15.42 -9.52
N PHE A 51 -22.19 -14.87 -8.57
CA PHE A 51 -22.02 -15.44 -7.23
C PHE A 51 -21.77 -14.32 -6.20
N TYR A 52 -22.01 -14.59 -4.92
CA TYR A 52 -21.82 -13.61 -3.84
C TYR A 52 -20.97 -14.13 -2.66
N GLY A 53 -20.66 -15.43 -2.58
CA GLY A 53 -19.81 -15.99 -1.52
C GLY A 53 -20.39 -15.88 -0.11
N GLU A 54 -19.54 -16.10 0.91
CA GLU A 54 -19.93 -16.02 2.33
C GLU A 54 -18.94 -15.11 3.07
N CYS A 55 -19.37 -13.88 3.38
CA CYS A 55 -18.60 -12.90 4.13
C CYS A 55 -19.51 -11.95 4.91
N SER A 56 -18.94 -11.10 5.77
CA SER A 56 -19.71 -10.25 6.69
C SER A 56 -20.29 -8.98 6.06
N TYR A 57 -19.69 -8.46 5.00
CA TYR A 57 -20.11 -7.21 4.33
C TYR A 57 -20.29 -7.45 2.84
N TYR A 58 -21.47 -7.09 2.32
CA TYR A 58 -21.78 -7.15 0.88
C TYR A 58 -21.71 -8.55 0.23
N CYS A 59 -21.91 -9.62 1.01
CA CYS A 59 -22.04 -10.99 0.48
C CYS A 59 -23.50 -11.45 0.49
N SER A 60 -24.33 -10.80 -0.33
CA SER A 60 -25.75 -11.12 -0.53
C SER A 60 -26.13 -11.05 -2.01
N THR A 61 -27.30 -11.58 -2.39
CA THR A 61 -27.76 -11.61 -3.79
C THR A 61 -27.84 -10.22 -4.44
N GLU A 62 -28.24 -9.20 -3.67
CA GLU A 62 -28.28 -7.78 -4.07
C GLU A 62 -26.90 -7.19 -4.40
N HIS A 63 -25.82 -7.77 -3.85
CA HIS A 63 -24.44 -7.34 -4.06
C HIS A 63 -23.62 -8.39 -4.84
N ALA A 64 -24.29 -9.29 -5.54
CA ALA A 64 -23.63 -10.37 -6.25
C ALA A 64 -22.71 -9.86 -7.37
N LEU A 65 -21.56 -10.51 -7.50
CA LEU A 65 -20.62 -10.28 -8.58
C LEU A 65 -21.08 -11.09 -9.80
N CYS A 66 -21.34 -10.40 -10.91
CA CYS A 66 -21.85 -11.00 -12.14
C CYS A 66 -20.87 -10.78 -13.29
N GLY A 67 -20.62 -11.84 -14.07
CA GLY A 67 -19.86 -11.74 -15.30
C GLY A 67 -20.70 -11.26 -16.49
N LYS A 68 -20.08 -11.18 -17.67
CA LYS A 68 -20.79 -10.91 -18.93
C LYS A 68 -20.26 -11.77 -20.09
N PRO A 69 -20.82 -12.97 -20.33
CA PRO A 69 -21.79 -13.66 -19.47
C PRO A 69 -21.16 -14.33 -18.23
N ASP A 70 -19.90 -14.75 -18.31
CA ASP A 70 -19.26 -15.59 -17.29
C ASP A 70 -17.81 -15.20 -16.95
N GLN A 71 -17.34 -14.07 -17.46
CA GLN A 71 -16.02 -13.54 -17.14
C GLN A 71 -16.10 -12.35 -16.20
N ILE A 72 -15.18 -12.30 -15.24
CA ILE A 72 -15.02 -11.18 -14.30
C ILE A 72 -13.55 -10.77 -14.19
N GLU A 73 -13.33 -9.48 -14.04
CA GLU A 73 -12.01 -8.91 -13.78
C GLU A 73 -11.69 -8.99 -12.29
N GLY A 74 -10.44 -9.32 -11.97
CA GLY A 74 -9.98 -9.37 -10.59
C GLY A 74 -8.48 -9.14 -10.45
N SER A 75 -8.06 -8.70 -9.27
CA SER A 75 -6.66 -8.57 -8.89
C SER A 75 -6.17 -9.86 -8.23
N LEU A 76 -5.08 -10.44 -8.73
CA LEU A 76 -4.40 -11.59 -8.12
C LEU A 76 -3.15 -11.11 -7.40
N ALA A 77 -3.17 -11.20 -6.07
CA ALA A 77 -2.03 -10.89 -5.21
C ALA A 77 -1.22 -12.15 -4.89
N ALA A 78 0.11 -12.07 -4.99
CA ALA A 78 0.99 -13.15 -4.57
C ALA A 78 0.83 -13.40 -3.06
N PHE A 79 0.73 -14.67 -2.67
CA PHE A 79 0.71 -15.03 -1.27
C PHE A 79 2.08 -14.75 -0.63
N LEU A 80 2.04 -14.17 0.57
CA LEU A 80 3.20 -14.16 1.45
C LEU A 80 3.50 -15.58 1.94
N PRO A 81 4.74 -15.87 2.39
CA PRO A 81 5.09 -17.16 2.96
C PRO A 81 4.13 -17.61 4.07
N ASP A 82 3.99 -18.92 4.18
CA ASP A 82 3.16 -19.56 5.20
C ASP A 82 3.58 -19.11 6.61
N LEU A 83 2.60 -18.92 7.50
CA LEU A 83 2.84 -18.50 8.88
C LEU A 83 3.63 -19.54 9.69
N ALA A 84 3.62 -20.81 9.28
CA ALA A 84 4.45 -21.86 9.86
C ALA A 84 5.94 -21.66 9.55
N LEU A 85 6.28 -21.09 8.39
CA LEU A 85 7.65 -20.82 7.97
C LEU A 85 8.11 -19.42 8.40
N ALA A 86 7.23 -18.42 8.32
CA ALA A 86 7.53 -17.04 8.63
C ALA A 86 6.41 -16.43 9.48
N LYS A 87 6.63 -16.41 10.81
CA LYS A 87 5.70 -15.77 11.75
C LYS A 87 5.62 -14.27 11.47
N ARG A 88 4.40 -13.74 11.39
CA ARG A 88 4.14 -12.31 11.19
C ARG A 88 3.56 -11.70 12.46
N LYS A 89 4.06 -10.53 12.84
CA LYS A 89 3.54 -9.76 13.98
C LYS A 89 2.56 -8.70 13.50
N THR A 90 1.37 -8.71 14.08
CA THR A 90 0.34 -7.70 13.82
C THR A 90 0.43 -6.60 14.87
N TRP A 91 0.42 -5.36 14.42
CA TRP A 91 0.56 -4.18 15.28
C TRP A 91 -0.65 -3.27 15.10
N ARG A 92 -1.11 -2.65 16.19
CA ARG A 92 -2.16 -1.63 16.14
C ARG A 92 -1.50 -0.29 15.83
N ASN A 93 -1.88 0.32 14.71
CA ASN A 93 -1.45 1.68 14.37
C ASN A 93 -2.02 2.67 15.41
N PRO A 94 -1.21 3.56 16.02
CA PRO A 94 -1.68 4.56 16.98
C PRO A 94 -2.69 5.54 16.35
N TRP A 95 -2.53 5.91 15.08
CA TRP A 95 -3.49 6.74 14.33
C TRP A 95 -4.72 5.98 13.79
N ARG A 96 -5.02 4.79 14.34
CA ARG A 96 -6.23 4.04 13.96
C ARG A 96 -7.49 4.85 14.30
N ARG A 97 -8.41 4.97 13.35
CA ARG A 97 -9.74 5.59 13.56
C ARG A 97 -10.60 4.80 14.56
N SER A 98 -11.65 5.45 15.07
CA SER A 98 -12.63 4.83 15.96
C SER A 98 -13.52 3.78 15.27
N TYR A 99 -13.66 3.85 13.94
CA TYR A 99 -14.64 3.11 13.14
C TYR A 99 -16.08 3.23 13.67
N HIS A 100 -16.39 4.38 14.28
CA HIS A 100 -17.68 4.62 14.89
C HIS A 100 -18.19 6.02 14.51
N LYS A 101 -19.44 6.09 14.01
CA LYS A 101 -20.00 7.29 13.38
C LYS A 101 -19.99 8.56 14.25
N ARG A 102 -20.04 8.41 15.57
CA ARG A 102 -20.13 9.53 16.53
C ARG A 102 -18.93 9.68 17.46
N LYS A 103 -18.00 8.71 17.45
CA LYS A 103 -16.87 8.71 18.39
C LYS A 103 -15.65 9.18 17.63
N LYS A 104 -15.00 10.25 18.09
CA LYS A 104 -13.71 10.67 17.57
C LYS A 104 -12.60 9.76 18.10
N ALA A 105 -11.54 9.59 17.31
CA ALA A 105 -10.29 9.02 17.79
C ALA A 105 -9.52 10.05 18.64
N GLU A 106 -8.59 9.58 19.46
CA GLU A 106 -7.81 10.44 20.36
C GLU A 106 -6.96 11.46 19.61
N TRP A 107 -6.25 11.02 18.57
CA TRP A 107 -5.50 11.90 17.66
C TRP A 107 -6.36 12.91 16.88
N GLU A 108 -7.69 12.74 16.82
CA GLU A 108 -8.59 13.72 16.18
C GLU A 108 -9.00 14.85 17.14
N VAL A 109 -8.68 14.74 18.42
CA VAL A 109 -9.03 15.73 19.47
C VAL A 109 -7.80 16.29 20.18
N ASP A 110 -6.71 15.53 20.24
CA ASP A 110 -5.46 15.94 20.86
C ASP A 110 -4.44 16.36 19.77
N PRO A 111 -4.10 17.66 19.66
CA PRO A 111 -3.10 18.14 18.71
C PRO A 111 -1.67 17.67 19.03
N ASP A 112 -1.38 17.32 20.28
CA ASP A 112 -0.05 16.93 20.75
C ASP A 112 0.12 15.40 20.84
N TYR A 113 -0.86 14.63 20.34
CA TYR A 113 -0.90 13.16 20.39
C TYR A 113 0.39 12.48 19.90
N CYS A 114 1.09 13.08 18.92
CA CYS A 114 2.34 12.51 18.42
C CYS A 114 3.46 12.49 19.47
N GLU A 115 3.48 13.45 20.41
CA GLU A 115 4.50 13.52 21.45
C GLU A 115 4.36 12.37 22.45
N GLU A 116 3.14 11.93 22.74
CA GLU A 116 2.89 10.71 23.51
C GLU A 116 3.33 9.46 22.74
N VAL A 117 2.99 9.39 21.44
CA VAL A 117 3.36 8.23 20.60
C VAL A 117 4.88 8.09 20.52
N LYS A 118 5.64 9.19 20.40
CA LYS A 118 7.11 9.19 20.40
C LYS A 118 7.72 8.62 21.68
N GLN A 119 6.98 8.57 22.79
CA GLN A 119 7.45 8.01 24.07
C GLN A 119 6.92 6.58 24.31
N THR A 120 6.11 6.06 23.40
CA THR A 120 5.43 4.78 23.57
C THR A 120 6.16 3.65 22.82
N PRO A 121 6.58 2.56 23.49
CA PRO A 121 7.12 1.39 22.80
C PRO A 121 6.12 0.79 21.79
N PRO A 122 6.53 0.40 20.58
CA PRO A 122 7.89 0.38 20.00
C PRO A 122 8.20 1.61 19.12
N TYR A 123 7.49 2.73 19.29
CA TYR A 123 7.62 3.94 18.48
C TYR A 123 8.70 4.90 19.01
N ASP A 124 9.13 4.68 20.26
CA ASP A 124 10.17 5.39 20.98
C ASP A 124 11.60 5.03 20.54
N SER A 125 11.75 3.99 19.71
CA SER A 125 13.06 3.45 19.34
C SER A 125 13.08 2.86 17.94
N GLY A 126 14.25 2.91 17.30
CA GLY A 126 14.48 2.38 15.95
C GLY A 126 13.73 3.15 14.85
N THR A 127 13.46 2.46 13.73
CA THR A 127 12.85 3.08 12.54
C THR A 127 11.33 3.04 12.53
N ARG A 128 10.69 2.48 13.57
CA ARG A 128 9.28 2.11 13.50
C ARG A 128 8.36 3.30 13.27
N LEU A 129 8.63 4.43 13.93
CA LEU A 129 7.85 5.65 13.74
C LEU A 129 8.01 6.17 12.31
N LEU A 130 9.24 6.22 11.78
CA LEU A 130 9.52 6.58 10.38
C LEU A 130 8.88 5.60 9.39
N ASP A 131 8.78 4.31 9.72
CA ASP A 131 8.12 3.32 8.86
C ASP A 131 6.60 3.52 8.81
N ILE A 132 6.00 4.00 9.90
CA ILE A 132 4.62 4.47 9.87
C ILE A 132 4.52 5.71 8.99
N MET A 133 5.44 6.67 9.14
CA MET A 133 5.40 7.88 8.33
C MET A 133 5.59 7.58 6.84
N ASP A 134 6.47 6.65 6.47
CA ASP A 134 6.63 6.18 5.09
C ASP A 134 5.35 5.49 4.55
N MET A 135 4.61 4.77 5.42
CA MET A 135 3.33 4.18 5.06
C MET A 135 2.24 5.25 4.91
N THR A 136 2.32 6.32 5.69
CA THR A 136 1.29 7.33 5.72
C THR A 136 1.56 8.54 4.86
N ILE A 137 2.80 8.80 4.38
CA ILE A 137 3.42 9.95 3.65
C ILE A 137 2.52 11.12 3.23
N PHE A 138 1.28 10.87 2.89
CA PHE A 138 0.20 11.84 2.97
C PHE A 138 -0.18 12.33 4.40
N ASP A 139 0.27 11.71 5.51
CA ASP A 139 -0.17 12.01 6.89
C ASP A 139 0.94 12.22 7.97
N PHE A 140 1.98 13.05 7.70
CA PHE A 140 2.70 13.91 8.69
C PHE A 140 3.92 13.44 9.55
N LEU A 141 4.68 14.47 9.97
CA LEU A 141 5.65 14.70 11.06
C LEU A 141 7.13 14.34 10.94
N MET A 142 7.53 13.16 10.46
CA MET A 142 8.95 12.85 10.25
C MET A 142 9.12 11.99 9.01
N VAL A 143 10.16 12.24 8.22
CA VAL A 143 10.36 11.53 6.95
C VAL A 143 11.82 11.16 6.79
N LYS A 144 12.08 9.99 6.19
CA LYS A 144 13.43 9.63 5.78
C LYS A 144 13.92 10.58 4.69
N LYS A 145 15.21 10.91 4.72
CA LYS A 145 15.84 11.76 3.69
C LYS A 145 15.70 11.15 2.29
N SER A 146 15.88 9.84 2.17
CA SER A 146 15.65 9.11 0.91
C SER A 146 14.23 9.35 0.36
N THR A 147 13.21 9.22 1.22
CA THR A 147 11.81 9.48 0.93
C THR A 147 11.59 10.94 0.53
N HIS A 148 12.10 11.91 1.31
CA HIS A 148 11.93 13.34 1.03
C HIS A 148 12.48 13.73 -0.36
N LEU A 149 13.70 13.29 -0.66
CA LEU A 149 14.34 13.53 -1.97
C LEU A 149 13.55 12.87 -3.11
N ARG A 150 13.00 11.68 -2.89
CA ARG A 150 12.18 10.98 -3.88
C ARG A 150 10.88 11.73 -4.16
N LEU A 151 10.22 12.26 -3.14
CA LEU A 151 9.00 13.06 -3.29
C LEU A 151 9.28 14.36 -4.08
N GLN A 152 10.38 15.05 -3.78
CA GLN A 152 10.79 16.24 -4.52
C GLN A 152 11.09 15.94 -5.99
N LEU A 153 11.74 14.80 -6.27
CA LEU A 153 11.99 14.36 -7.63
C LEU A 153 10.69 14.13 -8.40
N LEU A 154 9.73 13.40 -7.80
CA LEU A 154 8.44 13.06 -8.42
C LEU A 154 7.51 14.26 -8.65
N ALA A 155 7.81 15.41 -8.03
CA ALA A 155 7.09 16.66 -8.24
C ALA A 155 7.62 17.48 -9.43
N LYS A 156 8.76 17.11 -10.02
CA LYS A 156 9.31 17.76 -11.23
C LYS A 156 8.56 17.29 -12.47
N GLU A 157 8.39 18.18 -13.45
CA GLU A 157 7.66 17.87 -14.70
C GLU A 157 8.25 16.66 -15.44
N GLU A 158 9.58 16.52 -15.46
CA GLU A 158 10.29 15.41 -16.11
C GLU A 158 10.03 14.04 -15.47
N TYR A 159 9.62 14.02 -14.19
CA TYR A 159 9.45 12.80 -13.39
C TYR A 159 8.08 12.72 -12.74
N GLN A 160 7.09 13.39 -13.34
CA GLN A 160 5.76 13.54 -12.78
C GLN A 160 5.15 12.19 -12.38
N LEU A 161 4.69 12.10 -11.12
CA LEU A 161 4.17 10.87 -10.51
C LEU A 161 3.05 10.23 -11.34
N SER A 162 2.09 11.04 -11.82
CA SER A 162 1.01 10.55 -12.68
C SER A 162 1.50 9.91 -13.98
N GLY A 163 2.49 10.50 -14.65
CA GLY A 163 3.09 9.98 -15.87
C GLY A 163 3.77 8.62 -15.64
N LEU A 164 4.62 8.55 -14.63
CA LEU A 164 5.30 7.31 -14.24
C LEU A 164 4.32 6.21 -13.82
N MET A 165 3.27 6.58 -13.08
CA MET A 165 2.23 5.64 -12.65
C MET A 165 1.43 5.12 -13.85
N SER A 166 1.03 6.01 -14.75
CA SER A 166 0.31 5.63 -15.97
C SER A 166 1.14 4.66 -16.81
N GLU A 167 2.40 4.99 -17.10
CA GLU A 167 3.31 4.12 -17.86
C GLU A 167 3.51 2.76 -17.20
N SER A 168 3.69 2.75 -15.88
CA SER A 168 3.85 1.49 -15.14
C SER A 168 2.60 0.61 -15.24
N LEU A 169 1.42 1.18 -15.13
CA LEU A 169 0.15 0.43 -15.15
C LEU A 169 -0.23 -0.09 -16.54
N LEU A 170 0.29 0.50 -17.63
CA LEU A 170 0.04 0.06 -19.01
C LEU A 170 0.38 -1.42 -19.27
N ARG A 171 1.28 -2.00 -18.47
CA ARG A 171 1.68 -3.41 -18.60
C ARG A 171 0.66 -4.39 -18.04
N ASP A 172 -0.29 -3.92 -17.23
CA ASP A 172 -1.33 -4.77 -16.66
C ASP A 172 -2.39 -5.13 -17.71
N LYS A 173 -2.91 -6.36 -17.64
CA LYS A 173 -3.93 -6.87 -18.56
C LYS A 173 -5.27 -6.14 -18.43
N LEU A 174 -5.55 -5.56 -17.26
CA LEU A 174 -6.77 -4.81 -17.00
C LEU A 174 -6.60 -3.30 -17.26
N THR A 175 -5.59 -2.90 -18.04
CA THR A 175 -5.42 -1.48 -18.39
C THR A 175 -6.63 -0.92 -19.15
N PRO A 176 -7.09 0.31 -18.81
CA PRO A 176 -6.52 1.22 -17.82
C PRO A 176 -6.94 0.88 -16.38
N ILE A 177 -5.97 0.72 -15.47
CA ILE A 177 -6.21 0.38 -14.05
C ILE A 177 -6.73 1.58 -13.24
N LEU A 178 -6.15 2.76 -13.48
CA LEU A 178 -6.56 4.01 -12.85
C LEU A 178 -7.12 4.95 -13.92
N ILE A 179 -8.27 5.54 -13.62
CA ILE A 179 -8.83 6.61 -14.45
C ILE A 179 -8.01 7.90 -14.29
N GLN A 180 -8.04 8.73 -15.33
CA GLN A 180 -7.27 9.98 -15.40
C GLN A 180 -7.42 10.89 -14.16
N PRO A 181 -8.63 11.10 -13.58
CA PRO A 181 -8.76 11.92 -12.37
C PRO A 181 -8.01 11.38 -11.15
N HIS A 182 -7.79 10.06 -11.05
CA HIS A 182 -7.01 9.49 -9.96
C HIS A 182 -5.51 9.76 -10.14
N LEU A 183 -5.01 9.70 -11.38
CA LEU A 183 -3.62 10.03 -11.70
C LEU A 183 -3.32 11.50 -11.37
N GLU A 184 -4.18 12.43 -11.80
CA GLU A 184 -4.04 13.86 -11.48
C GLU A 184 -4.16 14.16 -9.98
N ALA A 185 -5.04 13.43 -9.29
CA ALA A 185 -5.17 13.56 -7.83
C ALA A 185 -3.89 13.13 -7.09
N MET A 186 -3.11 12.19 -7.63
CA MET A 186 -1.83 11.79 -7.03
C MET A 186 -0.82 12.94 -7.05
N ASP A 187 -0.68 13.64 -8.17
CA ASP A 187 0.22 14.80 -8.27
C ASP A 187 -0.21 15.93 -7.33
N ARG A 188 -1.52 16.22 -7.26
CA ARG A 188 -2.07 17.22 -6.34
C ARG A 188 -1.74 16.87 -4.89
N ARG A 189 -1.96 15.61 -4.50
CA ARG A 189 -1.66 15.12 -3.14
C ARG A 189 -0.17 15.17 -2.83
N LEU A 190 0.70 14.82 -3.79
CA LEU A 190 2.14 14.93 -3.63
C LEU A 190 2.58 16.37 -3.32
N ARG A 191 2.04 17.36 -4.03
CA ARG A 191 2.31 18.78 -3.75
C ARG A 191 1.83 19.20 -2.36
N HIS A 192 0.64 18.76 -1.95
CA HIS A 192 0.15 19.02 -0.59
C HIS A 192 1.08 18.41 0.48
N THR A 193 1.53 17.17 0.29
CA THR A 193 2.52 16.54 1.18
C THR A 193 3.80 17.35 1.28
N LEU A 194 4.34 17.82 0.14
CA LEU A 194 5.56 18.62 0.13
C LEU A 194 5.37 19.97 0.85
N ASN A 195 4.22 20.62 0.69
CA ASN A 195 3.90 21.86 1.41
C ASN A 195 3.84 21.62 2.92
N VAL A 196 3.14 20.57 3.34
CA VAL A 196 3.08 20.17 4.76
C VAL A 196 4.48 19.92 5.33
N LEU A 197 5.34 19.20 4.59
CA LEU A 197 6.72 18.96 5.02
C LEU A 197 7.51 20.27 5.12
N ALA A 198 7.30 21.21 4.20
CA ALA A 198 7.93 22.53 4.27
C ALA A 198 7.49 23.30 5.52
N ASP A 199 6.18 23.32 5.83
CA ASP A 199 5.64 23.95 7.04
C ASP A 199 6.24 23.32 8.31
N CYS A 200 6.37 21.98 8.36
CA CYS A 200 7.03 21.29 9.47
C CYS A 200 8.52 21.66 9.58
N ILE A 201 9.25 21.71 8.47
CA ILE A 201 10.68 22.06 8.44
C ILE A 201 10.89 23.51 8.90
N GLU A 202 10.02 24.44 8.49
CA GLU A 202 10.08 25.83 8.91
C GLU A 202 9.86 25.98 10.43
N LYS A 203 8.91 25.21 10.98
CA LYS A 203 8.55 25.28 12.39
C LYS A 203 9.53 24.57 13.33
N GLU A 204 9.91 23.34 12.98
CA GLU A 204 10.67 22.45 13.88
C GLU A 204 12.16 22.34 13.51
N GLY A 205 12.54 22.77 12.29
CA GLY A 205 13.90 22.70 11.78
C GLY A 205 14.19 21.41 10.98
N TYR A 206 15.01 21.53 9.93
CA TYR A 206 15.26 20.43 8.98
C TYR A 206 15.75 19.14 9.63
N SER A 207 16.72 19.22 10.55
CA SER A 207 17.31 18.06 11.22
C SER A 207 16.34 17.34 12.17
N ASN A 208 15.27 18.00 12.60
CA ASN A 208 14.28 17.41 13.50
C ASN A 208 13.12 16.74 12.75
N VAL A 209 12.97 17.04 11.45
CA VAL A 209 11.89 16.53 10.59
C VAL A 209 12.41 15.49 9.60
N VAL A 210 13.64 15.66 9.10
CA VAL A 210 14.23 14.80 8.08
C VAL A 210 15.37 13.98 8.67
N GLU A 211 15.12 12.69 8.87
CA GLU A 211 16.12 11.74 9.37
C GLU A 211 17.05 11.29 8.24
N ASP A 212 18.37 11.38 8.43
CA ASP A 212 19.35 10.98 7.41
C ASP A 212 19.60 9.47 7.43
N ASP A 213 18.89 8.74 6.57
CA ASP A 213 19.03 7.31 6.36
C ASP A 213 20.08 6.94 5.29
N LEU A 214 20.74 7.92 4.67
CA LEU A 214 21.71 7.71 3.58
C LEU A 214 23.17 7.63 4.07
N ALA A 215 23.44 8.04 5.31
CA ALA A 215 24.79 8.02 5.87
C ALA A 215 25.33 6.59 6.08
N GLY A 216 24.46 5.62 6.36
CA GLY A 216 24.82 4.22 6.65
C GLY A 216 25.23 3.39 5.43
N GLU A 217 24.93 3.83 4.20
CA GLU A 217 25.30 3.07 2.98
C GLU A 217 26.79 3.22 2.60
N ARG A 218 27.50 4.20 3.17
CA ARG A 218 28.93 4.44 2.86
C ARG A 218 29.91 3.55 3.64
N GLU A 219 29.48 2.90 4.73
CA GLU A 219 30.37 2.13 5.61
C GLU A 219 30.36 0.61 5.37
N GLY A 220 29.60 0.11 4.39
CA GLY A 220 29.55 -1.31 4.02
C GLY A 220 30.72 -1.82 3.15
N GLY A 221 31.69 -0.95 2.83
CA GLY A 221 32.86 -1.28 2.01
C GLY A 221 34.08 -1.75 2.82
N GLN A 222 33.94 -2.70 3.74
CA GLN A 222 35.10 -3.30 4.42
C GLN A 222 35.59 -4.56 3.72
N THR A 223 36.64 -4.37 2.92
CA THR A 223 37.81 -5.25 2.70
C THR A 223 37.68 -6.70 3.18
N HIS A 224 37.48 -7.61 2.22
CA HIS A 224 37.81 -9.03 2.38
C HIS A 224 39.33 -9.19 2.60
N THR A 225 39.75 -9.41 3.83
CA THR A 225 41.05 -10.04 4.13
C THR A 225 40.83 -11.53 4.31
N SER A 226 41.28 -12.33 3.32
CA SER A 226 41.32 -13.79 3.44
C SER A 226 42.32 -14.23 4.52
N PRO A 227 42.01 -15.25 5.35
CA PRO A 227 43.00 -15.86 6.22
C PRO A 227 43.96 -16.71 5.40
N ARG A 228 45.27 -16.45 5.52
CA ARG A 228 46.32 -17.38 5.08
C ARG A 228 46.35 -18.57 6.04
N GLY A 229 46.22 -19.77 5.48
CA GLY A 229 46.40 -21.02 6.22
C GLY A 229 47.83 -21.21 6.70
N ARG A 230 47.94 -21.91 7.83
CA ARG A 230 49.05 -22.77 8.23
C ARG A 230 48.47 -24.00 8.88
#